data_AF-A0A564W8C0-F1
#
_entry.id   AF-A0A564W8C0-F1
#
_cell.length_a   1.000
_cell.length_b   1.000
_cell.length_c   1.000
_cell.angle_alpha   90.00
_cell.angle_beta   90.00
_cell.angle_gamma   90.00
#
_symmetry.space_group_name_H-M   'P 1'
#
loop_
_entity.id
_entity.type
_entity.pdbx_description
1 polymer ?
#
loop_
_entity_poly.entity_id
_entity_poly.type
_entity_poly.pdbx_seq_one_letter_code
_entity_poly.pdbx_strand_id
1 'polypeptide(L)'
;MIQQHMGSPAFEEFEACYNRKAALYYSALIASRQTAQSIQFYRSHFNRNGLYMALCNHLANTIVAGDYFSAKQTLNECNEMLKHNDRWYYPSRYKLDNNQILLKFLLDERRYLKDRDQYLTCAKKAAMAFSEIMENQRDEVSHVILFNYLGLSLLYGSKSIEKDIEKAVKDLSDADEYYQYFLHDLLFAHALLQNNTVIAGKELNILKSLDVPLLREYKQIFRKRQNEQENLLHASFKLNGDPMMYHTAITTACTHIQDPSCQFYGRGFLLSDLQFLSF
;
A
#
# COMPACT_ATOMS: atom_id res chain seq x y z
N MET A 1 -17.61 -5.80 30.00
CA MET A 1 -18.66 -4.82 29.60
C MET A 1 -19.29 -5.15 28.25
N ILE A 2 -18.54 -5.50 27.18
CA ILE A 2 -19.13 -5.87 25.87
C ILE A 2 -19.95 -7.18 25.91
N GLN A 3 -19.48 -8.20 26.65
CA GLN A 3 -20.18 -9.49 26.77
C GLN A 3 -21.60 -9.41 27.39
N GLN A 4 -21.95 -8.30 28.05
CA GLN A 4 -23.28 -8.09 28.66
C GLN A 4 -24.33 -7.59 27.65
N HIS A 5 -23.93 -7.31 26.41
CA HIS A 5 -24.82 -6.78 25.36
C HIS A 5 -24.88 -7.67 24.10
N MET A 6 -24.41 -8.93 24.18
CA MET A 6 -24.59 -9.88 23.08
C MET A 6 -26.09 -10.07 22.77
N GLY A 7 -26.48 -9.95 21.51
CA GLY A 7 -27.87 -9.97 21.05
C GLY A 7 -28.54 -8.60 20.89
N SER A 8 -27.83 -7.49 21.15
CA SER A 8 -28.32 -6.15 20.82
C SER A 8 -27.91 -5.76 19.40
N PRO A 9 -28.85 -5.42 18.49
CA PRO A 9 -28.53 -5.05 17.11
C PRO A 9 -27.55 -3.88 17.00
N ALA A 10 -27.62 -2.92 17.93
CA ALA A 10 -26.71 -1.77 17.94
C ALA A 10 -25.27 -2.16 18.31
N PHE A 11 -25.09 -3.11 19.21
CA PHE A 11 -23.75 -3.60 19.58
C PHE A 11 -23.16 -4.50 18.50
N GLU A 12 -23.98 -5.33 17.85
CA GLU A 12 -23.55 -6.17 16.73
C GLU A 12 -23.12 -5.31 15.52
N GLU A 13 -23.86 -4.23 15.22
CA GLU A 13 -23.44 -3.27 14.19
C GLU A 13 -22.17 -2.50 14.58
N PHE A 14 -22.03 -2.12 15.85
CA PHE A 14 -20.80 -1.51 16.36
C PHE A 14 -19.60 -2.44 16.21
N GLU A 15 -19.73 -3.71 16.58
CA GLU A 15 -18.69 -4.73 16.41
C GLU A 15 -18.34 -4.92 14.93
N ALA A 16 -19.34 -5.00 14.04
CA ALA A 16 -19.10 -5.10 12.61
C ALA A 16 -18.36 -3.87 12.05
N CYS A 17 -18.67 -2.67 12.54
CA CYS A 17 -17.98 -1.43 12.18
C CYS A 17 -16.55 -1.38 12.73
N TYR A 18 -16.34 -1.85 13.96
CA TYR A 18 -15.01 -1.98 14.56
C TYR A 18 -14.14 -2.96 13.76
N ASN A 19 -14.68 -4.13 13.43
CA ASN A 19 -14.02 -5.18 12.64
C ASN A 19 -13.70 -4.71 11.21
N ARG A 20 -14.56 -3.88 10.61
CA ARG A 20 -14.28 -3.23 9.32
C ARG A 20 -13.01 -2.38 9.36
N LYS A 21 -12.75 -1.70 10.48
CA LYS A 21 -11.61 -0.79 10.70
C LYS A 21 -10.41 -1.46 11.37
N ALA A 22 -10.38 -2.78 11.42
CA ALA A 22 -9.38 -3.56 12.15
C ALA A 22 -7.92 -3.28 11.74
N ALA A 23 -7.66 -2.77 10.54
CA ALA A 23 -6.31 -2.41 10.11
C ALA A 23 -5.68 -1.35 11.02
N LEU A 24 -6.48 -0.44 11.59
CA LEU A 24 -5.98 0.61 12.51
C LEU A 24 -5.35 0.04 13.80
N TYR A 25 -5.65 -1.21 14.14
CA TYR A 25 -5.31 -1.79 15.43
C TYR A 25 -4.55 -3.11 15.32
N TYR A 26 -4.52 -3.72 14.13
CA TYR A 26 -3.99 -5.06 13.94
C TYR A 26 -3.24 -5.20 12.62
N SER A 27 -2.31 -6.16 12.56
CA SER A 27 -1.64 -6.55 11.33
C SER A 27 -2.65 -6.99 10.25
N ALA A 28 -2.26 -6.90 8.97
CA ALA A 28 -3.11 -7.18 7.81
C ALA A 28 -3.71 -8.59 7.85
N LEU A 29 -2.99 -9.57 8.41
CA LEU A 29 -3.48 -10.94 8.58
C LEU A 29 -4.63 -11.05 9.58
N ILE A 30 -4.55 -10.32 10.68
CA ILE A 30 -5.63 -10.29 11.68
C ILE A 30 -6.77 -9.43 11.13
N ALA A 31 -6.44 -8.26 10.58
CA ALA A 31 -7.39 -7.34 10.01
C ALA A 31 -8.18 -7.97 8.85
N SER A 32 -7.60 -8.86 8.03
CA SER A 32 -8.33 -9.58 6.97
C SER A 32 -9.37 -10.54 7.54
N ARG A 33 -9.08 -11.21 8.65
CA ARG A 33 -10.04 -12.09 9.35
C ARG A 33 -11.19 -11.28 9.95
N GLN A 34 -10.89 -10.13 10.57
CA GLN A 34 -11.90 -9.25 11.15
C GLN A 34 -12.81 -8.66 10.07
N THR A 35 -12.24 -8.16 8.97
CA THR A 35 -13.05 -7.61 7.87
C THR A 35 -13.89 -8.68 7.17
N ALA A 36 -13.45 -9.95 7.14
CA ALA A 36 -14.28 -11.06 6.66
C ALA A 36 -15.53 -11.28 7.54
N GLN A 37 -15.42 -11.13 8.86
CA GLN A 37 -16.58 -11.18 9.76
C GLN A 37 -17.53 -10.00 9.53
N SER A 38 -16.98 -8.80 9.33
CA SER A 38 -17.76 -7.61 8.99
C SER A 38 -18.54 -7.78 7.67
N ILE A 39 -17.92 -8.38 6.66
CA ILE A 39 -18.58 -8.75 5.39
C ILE A 39 -19.76 -9.69 5.65
N GLN A 40 -19.55 -10.75 6.44
CA GLN A 40 -20.62 -11.71 6.76
C GLN A 40 -21.80 -11.04 7.47
N PHE A 41 -21.51 -10.18 8.44
CA PHE A 41 -22.53 -9.40 9.15
C PHE A 41 -23.35 -8.53 8.19
N TYR A 42 -22.70 -7.65 7.41
CA TYR A 42 -23.44 -6.74 6.55
C TYR A 42 -24.18 -7.47 5.42
N ARG A 43 -23.67 -8.63 4.98
CA ARG A 43 -24.35 -9.50 4.02
C ARG A 43 -25.63 -10.11 4.62
N SER A 44 -25.58 -10.63 5.85
CA SER A 44 -26.76 -11.22 6.50
C SER A 44 -27.83 -10.18 6.88
N HIS A 45 -27.42 -8.93 7.08
CA HIS A 45 -28.30 -7.80 7.41
C HIS A 45 -28.75 -6.99 6.19
N PHE A 46 -28.42 -7.43 4.97
CA PHE A 46 -28.73 -6.73 3.72
C PHE A 46 -28.29 -5.25 3.70
N ASN A 47 -27.26 -4.91 4.48
CA ASN A 47 -26.70 -3.56 4.53
C ASN A 47 -25.65 -3.39 3.44
N ARG A 48 -26.11 -2.88 2.30
CA ARG A 48 -25.30 -2.75 1.09
C ARG A 48 -24.08 -1.83 1.24
N ASN A 49 -24.25 -0.67 1.87
CA ASN A 49 -23.16 0.30 2.03
C ASN A 49 -22.10 -0.23 3.01
N GLY A 50 -22.55 -0.80 4.12
CA GLY A 50 -21.68 -1.49 5.08
C GLY A 50 -20.91 -2.63 4.41
N LEU A 51 -21.59 -3.46 3.60
CA LEU A 51 -20.98 -4.55 2.85
C LEU A 51 -19.92 -4.03 1.87
N TYR A 52 -20.24 -3.02 1.06
CA TYR A 52 -19.29 -2.44 0.11
C TYR A 52 -18.03 -1.91 0.83
N MET A 53 -18.21 -1.13 1.90
CA MET A 53 -17.06 -0.63 2.65
C MET A 53 -16.25 -1.75 3.30
N ALA A 54 -16.91 -2.78 3.84
CA ALA A 54 -16.22 -3.94 4.41
C ALA A 54 -15.42 -4.72 3.35
N LEU A 55 -15.97 -4.87 2.13
CA LEU A 55 -15.27 -5.47 1.00
C LEU A 55 -14.06 -4.62 0.57
N CYS A 56 -14.18 -3.29 0.49
CA CYS A 56 -13.06 -2.41 0.17
C CYS A 56 -11.91 -2.51 1.19
N ASN A 57 -12.22 -2.54 2.49
CA ASN A 57 -11.22 -2.72 3.54
C ASN A 57 -10.63 -4.13 3.53
N HIS A 58 -11.45 -5.17 3.31
CA HIS A 58 -10.97 -6.55 3.19
C HIS A 58 -10.05 -6.74 1.98
N LEU A 59 -10.37 -6.11 0.85
CA LEU A 59 -9.52 -6.09 -0.35
C LEU A 59 -8.13 -5.51 -0.04
N ALA A 60 -8.06 -4.36 0.64
CA ALA A 60 -6.78 -3.77 1.02
C ALA A 60 -5.98 -4.68 1.97
N ASN A 61 -6.65 -5.25 2.98
CA ASN A 61 -6.02 -6.14 3.95
C ASN A 61 -5.49 -7.43 3.30
N THR A 62 -6.24 -8.02 2.37
CA THR A 62 -5.83 -9.25 1.66
C THR A 62 -4.69 -9.01 0.68
N ILE A 63 -4.64 -7.83 0.03
CA ILE A 63 -3.49 -7.40 -0.77
C ILE A 63 -2.24 -7.32 0.10
N VAL A 64 -2.28 -6.58 1.22
CA VAL A 64 -1.11 -6.43 2.09
C VAL A 64 -0.72 -7.75 2.73
N ALA A 65 -1.68 -8.61 3.09
CA ALA A 65 -1.43 -9.94 3.63
C ALA A 65 -0.91 -10.95 2.59
N GLY A 66 -0.77 -10.58 1.31
CA GLY A 66 -0.31 -11.46 0.24
C GLY A 66 -1.31 -12.52 -0.22
N ASP A 67 -2.56 -12.48 0.25
CA ASP A 67 -3.67 -13.34 -0.15
C ASP A 67 -4.36 -12.79 -1.40
N TYR A 68 -3.66 -12.90 -2.53
CA TYR A 68 -4.14 -12.36 -3.79
C TYR A 68 -5.33 -13.14 -4.37
N PHE A 69 -5.58 -14.36 -3.90
CA PHE A 69 -6.76 -15.12 -4.28
C PHE A 69 -8.02 -14.50 -3.67
N SER A 70 -8.02 -14.29 -2.35
CA SER A 70 -9.14 -13.62 -1.67
C SER A 70 -9.31 -12.18 -2.14
N ALA A 71 -8.20 -11.45 -2.36
CA ALA A 71 -8.24 -10.11 -2.92
C ALA A 71 -8.97 -10.09 -4.28
N LYS A 72 -8.66 -11.02 -5.19
CA LYS A 72 -9.32 -11.09 -6.51
C LYS A 72 -10.82 -11.41 -6.40
N GLN A 73 -11.21 -12.32 -5.52
CA GLN A 73 -12.62 -12.63 -5.28
C GLN A 73 -13.38 -11.41 -4.76
N THR A 74 -12.79 -10.72 -3.78
CA THR A 74 -13.35 -9.51 -3.16
C THR A 74 -13.48 -8.36 -4.16
N LEU A 75 -12.45 -8.14 -4.99
CA LEU A 75 -12.48 -7.13 -6.06
C LEU A 75 -13.58 -7.42 -7.08
N ASN A 76 -13.77 -8.68 -7.47
CA ASN A 76 -14.86 -9.06 -8.37
C ASN A 76 -16.23 -8.74 -7.74
N GLU A 77 -16.43 -9.06 -6.46
CA GLU A 77 -17.69 -8.74 -5.76
C GLU A 77 -17.95 -7.23 -5.73
N CYS A 78 -16.94 -6.42 -5.38
CA CYS A 78 -17.05 -4.96 -5.45
C CYS A 78 -17.45 -4.46 -6.85
N ASN A 79 -16.81 -5.00 -7.90
CA ASN A 79 -17.10 -4.62 -9.28
C ASN A 79 -18.53 -5.00 -9.71
N GLU A 80 -19.02 -6.17 -9.33
CA GLU A 80 -20.41 -6.57 -9.59
C GLU A 80 -21.40 -5.68 -8.84
N MET A 81 -21.10 -5.29 -7.59
CA MET A 81 -21.93 -4.33 -6.86
C MET A 81 -22.05 -2.99 -7.60
N LEU A 82 -20.94 -2.50 -8.17
CA LEU A 82 -20.90 -1.25 -8.93
C LEU A 82 -21.66 -1.32 -10.26
N LYS A 83 -21.49 -2.39 -11.04
CA LYS A 83 -22.12 -2.55 -12.37
C LYS A 83 -23.64 -2.61 -12.32
N HIS A 84 -24.20 -3.25 -11.30
CA HIS A 84 -25.61 -3.56 -11.30
C HIS A 84 -26.51 -2.40 -10.80
N ASN A 85 -25.95 -1.25 -10.40
CA ASN A 85 -26.71 -0.27 -9.60
C ASN A 85 -26.30 1.19 -9.82
N ASP A 86 -26.57 1.70 -11.03
CA ASP A 86 -26.23 3.06 -11.52
C ASP A 86 -26.78 4.24 -10.68
N ARG A 87 -27.66 4.00 -9.69
CA ARG A 87 -28.28 5.04 -8.86
C ARG A 87 -27.80 5.07 -7.40
N TRP A 88 -26.82 4.25 -7.03
CA TRP A 88 -26.32 4.19 -5.66
C TRP A 88 -25.00 4.93 -5.49
N TYR A 89 -24.88 5.68 -4.38
CA TYR A 89 -23.61 6.29 -4.00
C TYR A 89 -22.72 5.25 -3.30
N TYR A 90 -21.56 4.99 -3.88
CA TYR A 90 -20.53 4.14 -3.27
C TYR A 90 -19.40 5.04 -2.77
N PRO A 91 -19.18 5.13 -1.44
CA PRO A 91 -18.13 5.96 -0.90
C PRO A 91 -16.76 5.46 -1.39
N SER A 92 -15.83 6.36 -1.64
CA SER A 92 -14.42 5.98 -1.85
C SER A 92 -14.13 5.06 -3.05
N ARG A 93 -14.81 5.23 -4.19
CA ARG A 93 -14.56 4.46 -5.45
C ARG A 93 -13.08 4.39 -5.85
N TYR A 94 -12.35 5.48 -5.64
CA TYR A 94 -10.90 5.58 -5.89
C TYR A 94 -10.08 4.49 -5.19
N LYS A 95 -10.56 3.96 -4.05
CA LYS A 95 -9.87 2.88 -3.31
C LYS A 95 -9.93 1.58 -4.09
N LEU A 96 -11.08 1.34 -4.71
CA LEU A 96 -11.25 0.16 -5.55
C LEU A 96 -10.33 0.27 -6.76
N ASP A 97 -10.27 1.44 -7.38
CA ASP A 97 -9.36 1.71 -8.51
C ASP A 97 -7.89 1.54 -8.08
N ASN A 98 -7.49 2.11 -6.94
CA ASN A 98 -6.15 1.95 -6.37
C ASN A 98 -5.80 0.47 -6.14
N ASN A 99 -6.67 -0.25 -5.43
CA ASN A 99 -6.44 -1.65 -5.09
C ASN A 99 -6.50 -2.56 -6.31
N GLN A 100 -7.29 -2.21 -7.33
CA GLN A 100 -7.33 -2.92 -8.60
C GLN A 100 -6.00 -2.80 -9.35
N ILE A 101 -5.46 -1.59 -9.48
CA ILE A 101 -4.15 -1.36 -10.12
C ILE A 101 -3.06 -2.07 -9.35
N LEU A 102 -3.04 -1.90 -8.02
CA LEU A 102 -2.05 -2.50 -7.13
C LEU A 102 -2.08 -4.04 -7.18
N LEU A 103 -3.26 -4.66 -7.06
CA LEU A 103 -3.40 -6.12 -7.14
C LEU A 103 -2.95 -6.65 -8.51
N LYS A 104 -3.33 -5.97 -9.60
CA LYS A 104 -2.90 -6.34 -10.95
C LYS A 104 -1.37 -6.32 -11.06
N PHE A 105 -0.75 -5.22 -10.61
CA PHE A 105 0.69 -5.09 -10.62
C PHE A 105 1.39 -6.17 -9.80
N LEU A 106 0.93 -6.45 -8.58
CA LEU A 106 1.52 -7.46 -7.70
C LEU A 106 1.38 -8.89 -8.25
N LEU A 107 0.28 -9.18 -8.96
CA LEU A 107 0.11 -10.45 -9.68
C LEU A 107 1.05 -10.56 -10.89
N ASP A 108 1.18 -9.48 -11.67
CA ASP A 108 2.07 -9.42 -12.82
C ASP A 108 3.55 -9.51 -12.39
N GLU A 109 3.94 -8.81 -11.32
CA GLU A 109 5.27 -8.89 -10.69
C GLU A 109 5.65 -10.35 -10.39
N ARG A 110 4.76 -11.11 -9.75
CA ARG A 110 5.01 -12.53 -9.45
C ARG A 110 5.14 -13.37 -10.72
N ARG A 111 4.34 -13.08 -11.75
CA ARG A 111 4.35 -13.80 -13.02
C ARG A 111 5.64 -13.57 -13.81
N TYR A 112 6.15 -12.34 -13.79
CA TYR A 112 7.29 -11.90 -14.59
C TYR A 112 8.57 -11.73 -13.78
N LEU A 113 8.68 -12.36 -12.61
CA LEU A 113 9.85 -12.23 -11.71
C LEU A 113 11.20 -12.52 -12.39
N LYS A 114 11.21 -13.42 -13.39
CA LYS A 114 12.42 -13.80 -14.14
C LYS A 114 12.57 -13.05 -15.48
N ASP A 115 11.58 -12.26 -15.87
CA ASP A 115 11.54 -11.51 -17.12
C ASP A 115 11.55 -10.02 -16.80
N ARG A 116 12.75 -9.45 -16.76
CA ARG A 116 12.97 -8.05 -16.41
C ARG A 116 12.17 -7.09 -17.30
N ASP A 117 12.13 -7.33 -18.61
CA ASP A 117 11.49 -6.40 -19.54
C ASP A 117 9.96 -6.40 -19.35
N GLN A 118 9.36 -7.59 -19.17
CA GLN A 118 7.93 -7.69 -18.87
C GLN A 118 7.61 -7.12 -17.48
N TYR A 119 8.46 -7.36 -16.49
CA TYR A 119 8.31 -6.79 -15.16
C TYR A 119 8.24 -5.26 -15.23
N LEU A 120 9.23 -4.63 -15.85
CA LEU A 120 9.30 -3.16 -15.96
C LEU A 120 8.15 -2.60 -16.81
N THR A 121 7.72 -3.35 -17.84
CA THR A 121 6.52 -3.02 -18.62
C THR A 121 5.27 -3.00 -17.76
N CYS A 122 5.09 -3.97 -16.87
CA CYS A 122 3.97 -4.01 -15.94
C CYS A 122 4.03 -2.87 -14.90
N ALA A 123 5.22 -2.57 -14.37
CA ALA A 123 5.42 -1.41 -13.50
C ALA A 123 5.03 -0.09 -14.18
N LYS A 124 5.46 0.11 -15.44
CA LYS A 124 5.08 1.28 -16.25
C LYS A 124 3.58 1.37 -16.48
N LYS A 125 2.92 0.26 -16.84
CA LYS A 125 1.46 0.23 -17.06
C LYS A 125 0.71 0.62 -15.78
N ALA A 126 1.15 0.12 -14.63
CA ALA A 126 0.53 0.45 -13.34
C ALA A 126 0.75 1.92 -12.97
N ALA A 127 1.96 2.46 -13.16
CA ALA A 127 2.24 3.88 -12.95
C ALA A 127 1.35 4.77 -13.82
N MET A 128 1.21 4.46 -15.12
CA MET A 128 0.32 5.21 -16.02
C MET A 128 -1.14 5.19 -15.53
N ALA A 129 -1.64 4.03 -15.10
CA ALA A 129 -2.99 3.92 -14.57
C ALA A 129 -3.19 4.75 -13.29
N PHE A 130 -2.19 4.83 -12.40
CA PHE A 130 -2.26 5.71 -11.23
C PHE A 130 -2.24 7.20 -11.62
N SER A 131 -1.42 7.58 -12.61
CA SER A 131 -1.37 8.95 -13.14
C SER A 131 -2.73 9.40 -13.66
N GLU A 132 -3.44 8.54 -14.39
CA GLU A 132 -4.81 8.81 -14.87
C GLU A 132 -5.80 9.08 -13.73
N ILE A 133 -5.65 8.40 -12.58
CA ILE A 133 -6.50 8.69 -11.41
C ILE A 133 -6.14 10.06 -10.81
N MET A 134 -4.84 10.38 -10.72
CA MET A 134 -4.37 11.65 -10.13
C MET A 134 -4.87 12.88 -10.90
N GLU A 135 -4.90 12.83 -12.23
CA GLU A 135 -5.42 13.93 -13.07
C GLU A 135 -6.89 14.25 -12.77
N ASN A 136 -7.62 13.29 -12.20
CA ASN A 136 -9.06 13.36 -11.98
C ASN A 136 -9.46 13.67 -10.52
N GLN A 137 -8.54 13.87 -9.56
CA GLN A 137 -8.87 14.01 -8.12
C GLN A 137 -8.24 15.21 -7.40
N ARG A 138 -8.90 15.72 -6.34
CA ARG A 138 -8.57 16.98 -5.63
C ARG A 138 -8.23 16.88 -4.13
N ASP A 139 -8.39 15.74 -3.45
CA ASP A 139 -8.21 15.62 -1.98
C ASP A 139 -7.15 14.58 -1.56
N GLU A 140 -6.79 14.49 -0.26
CA GLU A 140 -5.79 13.61 0.45
C GLU A 140 -5.61 12.19 -0.11
N VAL A 141 -6.68 11.65 -0.68
CA VAL A 141 -6.72 10.48 -1.56
C VAL A 141 -5.62 10.48 -2.62
N SER A 142 -5.14 11.66 -3.00
CA SER A 142 -4.04 11.92 -3.92
C SER A 142 -2.70 11.39 -3.42
N HIS A 143 -2.42 11.39 -2.10
CA HIS A 143 -1.09 11.08 -1.59
C HIS A 143 -0.75 9.60 -1.72
N VAL A 144 -1.69 8.70 -1.38
CA VAL A 144 -1.50 7.24 -1.53
C VAL A 144 -1.30 6.87 -3.00
N ILE A 145 -2.13 7.44 -3.87
CA ILE A 145 -2.05 7.21 -5.32
C ILE A 145 -0.73 7.78 -5.87
N LEU A 146 -0.33 8.96 -5.40
CA LEU A 146 0.95 9.60 -5.75
C LEU A 146 2.13 8.73 -5.33
N PHE A 147 2.17 8.20 -4.10
CA PHE A 147 3.25 7.32 -3.67
C PHE A 147 3.33 6.03 -4.48
N ASN A 148 2.18 5.45 -4.82
CA ASN A 148 2.13 4.29 -5.70
C ASN A 148 2.66 4.61 -7.10
N TYR A 149 2.26 5.76 -7.65
CA TYR A 149 2.77 6.29 -8.91
C TYR A 149 4.29 6.52 -8.86
N LEU A 150 4.80 7.22 -7.85
CA LEU A 150 6.21 7.59 -7.71
C LEU A 150 7.09 6.35 -7.52
N GLY A 151 6.70 5.42 -6.64
CA GLY A 151 7.45 4.19 -6.40
C GLY A 151 7.56 3.32 -7.66
N LEU A 152 6.48 3.20 -8.42
CA LEU A 152 6.50 2.49 -9.71
C LEU A 152 7.29 3.25 -10.78
N SER A 153 7.20 4.58 -10.80
CA SER A 153 7.93 5.45 -11.73
C SER A 153 9.43 5.41 -11.52
N LEU A 154 9.88 5.36 -10.26
CA LEU A 154 11.26 5.06 -9.90
C LEU A 154 11.66 3.66 -10.40
N LEU A 155 10.83 2.65 -10.14
CA LEU A 155 11.12 1.26 -10.49
C LEU A 155 11.31 1.04 -11.99
N TYR A 156 10.46 1.62 -12.85
CA TYR A 156 10.62 1.49 -14.31
C TYR A 156 11.61 2.50 -14.91
N GLY A 157 12.14 3.44 -14.13
CA GLY A 157 13.09 4.46 -14.59
C GLY A 157 12.44 5.56 -15.43
N SER A 158 11.34 6.15 -14.97
CA SER A 158 10.69 7.27 -15.65
C SER A 158 11.64 8.44 -15.85
N LYS A 159 11.59 9.09 -17.02
CA LYS A 159 12.38 10.29 -17.30
C LYS A 159 11.89 11.54 -16.56
N SER A 160 10.64 11.53 -16.10
CA SER A 160 10.04 12.64 -15.35
C SER A 160 10.28 12.54 -13.84
N ILE A 161 10.81 11.41 -13.35
CA ILE A 161 10.78 11.05 -11.94
C ILE A 161 11.39 12.09 -11.01
N GLU A 162 12.49 12.74 -11.44
CA GLU A 162 13.16 13.78 -10.67
C GLU A 162 12.22 14.97 -10.42
N LYS A 163 11.53 15.45 -11.47
CA LYS A 163 10.56 16.54 -11.36
C LYS A 163 9.33 16.15 -10.54
N ASP A 164 8.87 14.91 -10.71
CA ASP A 164 7.69 14.41 -10.00
C ASP A 164 7.97 14.28 -8.49
N ILE A 165 9.18 13.83 -8.11
CA ILE A 165 9.64 13.80 -6.72
C ILE A 165 9.83 15.21 -6.16
N GLU A 166 10.46 16.12 -6.89
CA GLU A 166 10.62 17.52 -6.46
C GLU A 166 9.27 18.20 -6.18
N LYS A 167 8.26 17.91 -7.00
CA LYS A 167 6.90 18.38 -6.78
C LYS A 167 6.31 17.74 -5.52
N ALA A 168 6.41 16.43 -5.38
CA ALA A 168 5.89 15.71 -4.22
C ALA A 168 6.50 16.22 -2.90
N VAL A 169 7.80 16.53 -2.86
CA VAL A 169 8.46 17.12 -1.67
C VAL A 169 7.83 18.44 -1.26
N LYS A 170 7.46 19.29 -2.23
CA LYS A 170 6.82 20.58 -1.95
C LYS A 170 5.37 20.39 -1.49
N ASP A 171 4.65 19.47 -2.13
CA ASP A 171 3.23 19.24 -1.85
C ASP A 171 3.02 18.50 -0.52
N LEU A 172 4.01 17.71 -0.07
CA LEU A 172 3.93 16.84 1.10
C LEU A 172 4.81 17.27 2.27
N SER A 173 5.42 18.46 2.23
CA SER A 173 6.34 18.89 3.30
C SER A 173 5.71 18.91 4.70
N ASP A 174 4.40 19.19 4.75
CA ASP A 174 3.63 19.29 6.00
C ASP A 174 2.65 18.12 6.19
N ALA A 175 2.80 17.04 5.42
CA ALA A 175 1.97 15.84 5.55
C ALA A 175 2.26 15.10 6.87
N ASP A 176 1.32 14.27 7.32
CA ASP A 176 1.46 13.47 8.54
C ASP A 176 2.65 12.49 8.49
N GLU A 177 3.05 11.98 9.67
CA GLU A 177 4.20 11.07 9.80
C GLU A 177 4.06 9.79 8.96
N TYR A 178 2.83 9.33 8.70
CA TYR A 178 2.60 8.17 7.84
C TYR A 178 3.06 8.48 6.41
N TYR A 179 2.64 9.60 5.83
CA TYR A 179 3.07 10.01 4.51
C TYR A 179 4.55 10.44 4.46
N GLN A 180 5.08 11.09 5.51
CA GLN A 180 6.51 11.41 5.60
C GLN A 180 7.37 10.14 5.49
N TYR A 181 6.94 9.03 6.07
CA TYR A 181 7.68 7.78 5.97
C TYR A 181 7.83 7.31 4.51
N PHE A 182 6.74 7.27 3.74
CA PHE A 182 6.81 6.88 2.32
C PHE A 182 7.61 7.89 1.49
N LEU A 183 7.50 9.18 1.79
CA LEU A 183 8.27 10.23 1.12
C LEU A 183 9.76 10.04 1.32
N HIS A 184 10.22 9.95 2.57
CA HIS A 184 11.64 9.78 2.86
C HIS A 184 12.20 8.44 2.36
N ASP A 185 11.37 7.38 2.28
CA ASP A 185 11.77 6.10 1.68
C ASP A 185 12.05 6.24 0.19
N LEU A 186 11.20 6.99 -0.53
CA LEU A 186 11.40 7.30 -1.94
C LEU A 186 12.60 8.22 -2.16
N LEU A 187 12.77 9.25 -1.31
CA LEU A 187 13.91 10.16 -1.40
C LEU A 187 15.24 9.44 -1.14
N PHE A 188 15.26 8.53 -0.16
CA PHE A 188 16.40 7.65 0.07
C PHE A 188 16.73 6.85 -1.20
N ALA A 189 15.74 6.13 -1.75
CA ALA A 189 15.94 5.28 -2.91
C ALA A 189 16.42 6.09 -4.13
N HIS A 190 15.78 7.22 -4.40
CA HIS A 190 16.12 8.11 -5.51
C HIS A 190 17.56 8.64 -5.38
N ALA A 191 17.93 9.19 -4.23
CA ALA A 191 19.28 9.71 -3.98
C ALA A 191 20.34 8.60 -4.10
N LEU A 192 20.05 7.41 -3.57
CA LEU A 192 20.97 6.28 -3.64
C LEU A 192 21.20 5.83 -5.10
N LEU A 193 20.15 5.77 -5.91
CA LEU A 193 20.23 5.41 -7.34
C LEU A 193 20.99 6.45 -8.16
N GLN A 194 20.97 7.72 -7.76
CA GLN A 194 21.81 8.78 -8.32
C GLN A 194 23.25 8.77 -7.77
N ASN A 195 23.61 7.77 -6.95
CA ASN A 195 24.89 7.68 -6.24
C ASN A 195 25.18 8.88 -5.32
N ASN A 196 24.13 9.59 -4.88
CA ASN A 196 24.22 10.69 -3.93
C ASN A 196 24.10 10.15 -2.49
N THR A 197 25.18 9.53 -2.02
CA THR A 197 25.23 8.89 -0.70
C THR A 197 25.09 9.88 0.46
N VAL A 198 25.43 11.15 0.26
CA VAL A 198 25.27 12.20 1.27
C VAL A 198 23.79 12.50 1.53
N ILE A 199 22.99 12.68 0.48
CA ILE A 199 21.55 12.88 0.62
C ILE A 199 20.89 11.59 1.10
N ALA A 200 21.19 10.45 0.49
CA ALA A 200 20.63 9.17 0.91
C ALA A 200 20.88 8.89 2.40
N GLY A 201 22.07 9.18 2.92
CA GLY A 201 22.35 9.04 4.36
C GLY A 201 21.50 9.94 5.25
N LYS A 202 21.21 11.18 4.82
CA LYS A 202 20.32 12.09 5.55
C LYS A 202 18.88 11.56 5.57
N GLU A 203 18.36 11.14 4.42
CA GLU A 203 17.00 10.58 4.32
C GLU A 203 16.85 9.32 5.16
N LEU A 204 17.85 8.43 5.18
CA LEU A 204 17.82 7.23 6.02
C LEU A 204 17.81 7.56 7.52
N ASN A 205 18.53 8.59 7.96
CA ASN A 205 18.51 9.03 9.34
C ASN A 205 17.13 9.57 9.74
N ILE A 206 16.47 10.32 8.85
CA ILE A 206 15.10 10.79 9.06
C ILE A 206 14.15 9.59 9.16
N LEU A 207 14.21 8.65 8.20
CA LEU A 207 13.40 7.42 8.21
C LEU A 207 13.50 6.62 9.51
N LYS A 208 14.71 6.47 10.04
CA LYS A 208 14.96 5.75 11.30
C LYS A 208 14.40 6.47 12.52
N SER A 209 14.15 7.78 12.43
CA SER A 209 13.63 8.61 13.52
C SER A 209 12.10 8.73 13.54
N LEU A 210 11.42 8.47 12.43
CA LEU A 210 9.96 8.51 12.34
C LEU A 210 9.33 7.35 13.12
N ASP A 211 8.44 7.66 14.04
CA ASP A 211 7.54 6.68 14.67
C ASP A 211 6.18 6.78 14.01
N VAL A 212 5.78 5.78 13.24
CA VAL A 212 4.50 5.77 12.54
C VAL A 212 3.56 4.79 13.23
N PRO A 213 2.59 5.27 14.05
CA PRO A 213 1.71 4.39 14.83
C PRO A 213 0.99 3.33 14.00
N LEU A 214 0.52 3.71 12.80
CA LEU A 214 -0.20 2.83 11.87
C LEU A 214 0.66 1.68 11.30
N LEU A 215 1.98 1.80 11.39
CA LEU A 215 2.95 0.85 10.85
C LEU A 215 3.64 0.02 11.94
N ARG A 216 3.31 0.24 13.22
CA ARG A 216 3.97 -0.41 14.37
C ARG A 216 3.88 -1.93 14.35
N GLU A 217 2.76 -2.46 13.86
CA GLU A 217 2.55 -3.90 13.70
C GLU A 217 3.55 -4.54 12.73
N TYR A 218 4.19 -3.75 11.85
CA TYR A 218 5.15 -4.22 10.85
C TYR A 218 6.59 -3.76 11.15
N LYS A 219 6.89 -3.28 12.38
CA LYS A 219 8.19 -2.70 12.70
C LYS A 219 9.37 -3.63 12.40
N GLN A 220 9.18 -4.95 12.49
CA GLN A 220 10.26 -5.90 12.23
C GLN A 220 10.67 -5.87 10.76
N ILE A 221 9.69 -5.78 9.85
CA ILE A 221 9.91 -5.65 8.41
C ILE A 221 10.62 -4.33 8.12
N PHE A 222 10.13 -3.22 8.68
CA PHE A 222 10.75 -1.91 8.47
C PHE A 222 12.17 -1.80 9.04
N ARG A 223 12.44 -2.38 10.22
CA ARG A 223 13.81 -2.45 10.76
C ARG A 223 14.74 -3.25 9.85
N LYS A 224 14.26 -4.39 9.32
CA LYS A 224 15.08 -5.19 8.39
C LYS A 224 15.37 -4.43 7.10
N ARG A 225 14.37 -3.73 6.57
CA ARG A 225 14.51 -2.84 5.41
C ARG A 225 15.54 -1.75 5.65
N GLN A 226 15.43 -1.01 6.76
CA GLN A 226 16.35 0.07 7.12
C GLN A 226 17.79 -0.42 7.28
N ASN A 227 18.00 -1.62 7.83
CA ASN A 227 19.32 -2.24 7.91
C ASN A 227 19.87 -2.57 6.52
N GLU A 228 19.03 -3.07 5.61
CA GLU A 228 19.48 -3.33 4.24
C GLU A 228 19.74 -2.04 3.46
N GLN A 229 18.92 -1.00 3.66
CA GLN A 229 19.17 0.33 3.11
C GLN A 229 20.52 0.90 3.59
N GLU A 230 20.88 0.70 4.86
CA GLU A 230 22.19 1.07 5.40
C GLU A 230 23.33 0.27 4.75
N ASN A 231 23.16 -1.04 4.57
CA ASN A 231 24.14 -1.87 3.85
C ASN A 231 24.36 -1.38 2.41
N LEU A 232 23.28 -1.05 1.70
CA LEU A 232 23.33 -0.54 0.34
C LEU A 232 23.91 0.88 0.27
N LEU A 233 23.69 1.72 1.28
CA LEU A 233 24.32 3.04 1.39
C LEU A 233 25.85 2.93 1.43
N HIS A 234 26.38 1.95 2.18
CA HIS A 234 27.82 1.68 2.26
C HIS A 234 28.39 0.96 1.02
N ALA A 235 27.52 0.41 0.17
CA ALA A 235 27.91 -0.35 -1.00
C ALA A 235 27.12 0.06 -2.26
N SER A 236 26.89 1.37 -2.44
CA SER A 236 26.02 1.91 -3.51
C SER A 236 26.47 1.51 -4.92
N PHE A 237 27.78 1.33 -5.11
CA PHE A 237 28.39 0.86 -6.36
C PHE A 237 27.83 -0.49 -6.84
N LYS A 238 27.30 -1.33 -5.93
CA LYS A 238 26.69 -2.61 -6.29
C LYS A 238 25.37 -2.45 -7.05
N LEU A 239 24.71 -1.30 -6.93
CA LEU A 239 23.45 -1.01 -7.61
C LEU A 239 23.68 -0.46 -9.02
N ASN A 240 24.81 0.24 -9.25
CA ASN A 240 25.11 0.91 -10.52
C ASN A 240 23.93 1.76 -11.05
N GLY A 241 23.18 2.39 -10.13
CA GLY A 241 21.99 3.19 -10.45
C GLY A 241 20.79 2.39 -10.99
N ASP A 242 20.79 1.06 -10.88
CA ASP A 242 19.72 0.20 -11.38
C ASP A 242 18.56 0.06 -10.36
N PRO A 243 17.36 0.61 -10.65
CA PRO A 243 16.20 0.52 -9.77
C PRO A 243 15.77 -0.92 -9.47
N MET A 244 15.89 -1.83 -10.44
CA MET A 244 15.47 -3.23 -10.29
C MET A 244 16.43 -4.00 -9.39
N MET A 245 17.72 -3.69 -9.43
CA MET A 245 18.70 -4.26 -8.50
C MET A 245 18.43 -3.80 -7.07
N TYR A 246 18.15 -2.51 -6.87
CA TYR A 246 17.76 -1.98 -5.56
C TYR A 246 16.50 -2.67 -5.04
N HIS A 247 15.45 -2.75 -5.88
CA HIS A 247 14.20 -3.42 -5.53
C HIS A 247 14.41 -4.89 -5.13
N THR A 248 15.22 -5.61 -5.90
CA THR A 248 15.53 -7.03 -5.64
C THR A 248 16.32 -7.20 -4.36
N ALA A 249 17.35 -6.39 -4.11
CA ALA A 249 18.18 -6.49 -2.91
C ALA A 249 17.34 -6.34 -1.62
N ILE A 250 16.51 -5.30 -1.54
CA ILE A 250 15.62 -5.07 -0.40
C ILE A 250 14.60 -6.21 -0.27
N THR A 251 13.96 -6.60 -1.37
CA THR A 251 12.93 -7.66 -1.38
C THR A 251 13.51 -8.98 -0.87
N THR A 252 14.66 -9.40 -1.38
CA THR A 252 15.35 -10.62 -0.92
C THR A 252 15.72 -10.54 0.56
N ALA A 253 16.25 -9.40 1.02
CA ALA A 253 16.62 -9.23 2.42
C ALA A 253 15.42 -9.26 3.38
N CYS A 254 14.27 -8.77 2.94
CA CYS A 254 13.03 -8.71 3.74
C CYS A 254 12.14 -9.95 3.57
N THR A 255 12.52 -10.89 2.71
CA THR A 255 11.75 -12.11 2.47
C THR A 255 11.67 -12.96 3.75
N HIS A 256 10.48 -13.49 4.05
CA HIS A 256 10.20 -14.31 5.25
C HIS A 256 10.36 -13.60 6.60
N ILE A 257 10.34 -12.27 6.62
CA ILE A 257 10.35 -11.50 7.87
C ILE A 257 8.94 -11.38 8.43
N GLN A 258 8.77 -11.71 9.71
CA GLN A 258 7.53 -11.58 10.48
C GLN A 258 6.36 -12.43 9.95
N ASP A 259 5.77 -12.07 8.82
CA ASP A 259 4.61 -12.71 8.21
C ASP A 259 4.52 -12.35 6.70
N PRO A 260 3.58 -12.90 5.91
CA PRO A 260 3.45 -12.61 4.48
C PRO A 260 3.33 -11.13 4.08
N SER A 261 2.99 -10.23 5.00
CA SER A 261 3.01 -8.78 4.72
C SER A 261 4.39 -8.24 4.38
N CYS A 262 5.47 -8.99 4.64
CA CYS A 262 6.81 -8.67 4.13
C CYS A 262 6.86 -8.60 2.60
N GLN A 263 5.96 -9.27 1.89
CA GLN A 263 5.86 -9.17 0.43
C GLN A 263 5.33 -7.82 -0.04
N PHE A 264 4.65 -7.08 0.84
CA PHE A 264 4.15 -5.74 0.57
C PHE A 264 5.11 -4.68 1.13
N TYR A 265 5.39 -4.69 2.43
CA TYR A 265 6.22 -3.67 3.08
C TYR A 265 7.74 -3.88 2.92
N GLY A 266 8.17 -5.09 2.55
CA GLY A 266 9.58 -5.43 2.33
C GLY A 266 10.09 -5.15 0.92
N ARG A 267 9.41 -4.32 0.13
CA ARG A 267 9.71 -4.05 -1.30
C ARG A 267 10.63 -2.86 -1.48
N GLY A 268 11.70 -2.92 -2.27
CA GLY A 268 12.66 -1.80 -2.33
C GLY A 268 12.05 -0.45 -2.69
N PHE A 269 11.05 -0.40 -3.58
CA PHE A 269 10.15 0.76 -3.65
C PHE A 269 8.89 0.46 -2.86
N LEU A 270 8.72 1.18 -1.75
CA LEU A 270 7.56 1.01 -0.91
C LEU A 270 6.34 1.63 -1.58
N LEU A 271 5.31 0.82 -1.77
CA LEU A 271 3.99 1.28 -2.23
C LEU A 271 3.13 1.49 -0.99
N SER A 272 2.32 2.54 -1.01
CA SER A 272 1.35 2.80 0.05
C SER A 272 0.06 2.03 -0.18
N ASP A 273 -0.51 1.47 0.88
CA ASP A 273 -1.84 0.89 0.84
C ASP A 273 -2.91 1.91 1.25
N LEU A 274 -4.17 1.55 1.00
CA LEU A 274 -5.33 2.37 1.35
C LEU A 274 -6.23 1.67 2.38
N GLN A 275 -5.62 1.08 3.40
CA GLN A 275 -6.33 0.33 4.45
C GLN A 275 -7.19 1.22 5.36
N PHE A 276 -6.87 2.51 5.53
CA PHE A 276 -7.17 3.17 6.82
C PHE A 276 -8.41 4.06 6.93
N LEU A 277 -9.07 4.54 5.86
CA LEU A 277 -10.15 5.55 6.04
C LEU A 277 -11.33 5.40 5.07
N SER A 278 -12.31 4.54 5.35
CA SER A 278 -13.66 4.63 4.76
C SER A 278 -14.60 5.17 5.85
N PHE A 279 -14.93 6.45 5.76
CA PHE A 279 -15.93 7.08 6.61
C PHE A 279 -17.32 6.64 6.16
#